data_AF-A0A520C5X4-F1
#
_entry.id   AF-A0A520C5X4-F1
#
_cell.length_a   1.000
_cell.length_b   1.000
_cell.length_c   1.000
_cell.angle_alpha   90.00
_cell.angle_beta   90.00
_cell.angle_gamma   90.00
#
_symmetry.space_group_name_H-M   'P 1'
#
loop_
_entity.id
_entity.type
_entity.pdbx_description
1 polymer ?
#
loop_
_entity_poly.entity_id
_entity_poly.type
_entity_poly.pdbx_seq_one_letter_code
_entity_poly.pdbx_strand_id
1 'polypeptide(L)'
;MLSWVFRKDYKKFFQKKIGEYVLNHPRKEYFNLFFYKIAYYFLFILLPLLIMDITWWQFIIGFLAMQFSQGLVLGLIFQLAHVVEGTNFPLPNEDDNIEEAWAAHQMRTTANFAVENKTISFFCGGLNRQIEHHLFPKICHIHYPEIGKIVRQTAKEFYLPYIENPTLSLALRSHYRMLKKLGKEAYLAK
;
A
#
# COMPACT_ATOMS: atom_id res chain seq x y z
N MET A 1 -11.35 0.70 5.84
CA MET A 1 -11.82 -0.14 4.70
C MET A 1 -13.28 0.10 4.30
N LEU A 2 -14.18 0.44 5.25
CA LEU A 2 -15.60 0.80 5.04
C LEU A 2 -15.92 1.57 3.75
N SER A 3 -15.20 2.67 3.48
CA SER A 3 -15.48 3.50 2.31
C SER A 3 -15.32 2.74 1.00
N TRP A 4 -14.37 1.80 0.88
CA TRP A 4 -14.19 0.95 -0.30
C TRP A 4 -15.33 -0.04 -0.46
N VAL A 5 -15.68 -0.72 0.64
CA VAL A 5 -16.77 -1.69 0.68
C VAL A 5 -18.09 -1.07 0.24
N PHE A 6 -18.50 0.05 0.83
CA PHE A 6 -19.86 0.58 0.64
C PHE A 6 -20.00 1.72 -0.37
N ARG A 7 -18.90 2.39 -0.76
CA ARG A 7 -18.99 3.62 -1.56
C ARG A 7 -18.03 3.70 -2.73
N LYS A 8 -16.71 3.65 -2.48
CA LYS A 8 -15.69 4.00 -3.47
C LYS A 8 -15.70 3.03 -4.64
N ASP A 9 -15.90 1.73 -4.44
CA ASP A 9 -15.94 0.79 -5.55
C ASP A 9 -17.07 1.13 -6.52
N TYR A 10 -18.29 1.30 -6.01
CA TYR A 10 -19.42 1.75 -6.85
C TYR A 10 -19.13 3.11 -7.49
N LYS A 11 -18.74 4.10 -6.70
CA LYS A 11 -18.47 5.45 -7.21
C LYS A 11 -17.42 5.44 -8.33
N LYS A 12 -16.32 4.71 -8.13
CA LYS A 12 -15.20 4.64 -9.08
C LYS A 12 -15.58 3.83 -10.32
N PHE A 13 -16.30 2.73 -10.15
CA PHE A 13 -16.71 1.86 -11.26
C PHE A 13 -17.72 2.55 -12.20
N PHE A 14 -18.60 3.39 -11.66
CA PHE A 14 -19.61 4.13 -12.45
C PHE A 14 -19.19 5.56 -12.79
N GLN A 15 -17.96 5.96 -12.46
CA GLN A 15 -17.40 7.23 -12.92
C GLN A 15 -17.05 7.14 -14.41
N LYS A 16 -17.17 8.25 -15.14
CA LYS A 16 -16.78 8.30 -16.56
C LYS A 16 -15.25 8.24 -16.75
N LYS A 17 -14.50 8.82 -15.81
CA LYS A 17 -13.05 9.02 -15.90
C LYS A 17 -12.41 8.92 -14.50
N ILE A 18 -11.23 8.33 -14.39
CA ILE A 18 -10.37 8.31 -13.19
C ILE A 18 -8.97 8.78 -13.60
N GLY A 19 -8.52 9.92 -13.05
CA GLY A 19 -7.28 10.55 -13.54
C GLY A 19 -7.44 10.85 -15.03
N GLU A 20 -6.45 10.50 -15.85
CA GLU A 20 -6.54 10.62 -17.32
C GLU A 20 -7.27 9.46 -18.02
N TYR A 21 -7.59 8.38 -17.30
CA TYR A 21 -8.14 7.17 -17.88
C TYR A 21 -9.67 7.22 -18.00
N VAL A 22 -10.19 7.03 -19.22
CA VAL A 22 -11.63 6.88 -19.48
C VAL A 22 -12.05 5.45 -19.21
N LEU A 23 -13.07 5.28 -18.37
CA LEU A 23 -13.51 3.96 -17.95
C LEU A 23 -14.43 3.33 -19.00
N ASN A 24 -14.02 2.17 -19.51
CA ASN A 24 -14.84 1.32 -20.36
C ASN A 24 -14.75 -0.13 -19.85
N HIS A 25 -15.71 -0.53 -19.04
CA HIS A 25 -15.73 -1.84 -18.41
C HIS A 25 -16.48 -2.87 -19.27
N PRO A 26 -15.91 -4.05 -19.54
CA PRO A 26 -16.67 -5.12 -20.18
C PRO A 26 -17.75 -5.65 -19.24
N ARG A 27 -18.83 -6.24 -19.78
CA ARG A 27 -19.98 -6.74 -19.00
C ARG A 27 -19.59 -7.69 -17.87
N LYS A 28 -18.52 -8.47 -18.05
CA LYS A 28 -17.97 -9.38 -17.03
C LYS A 28 -17.58 -8.64 -15.74
N GLU A 29 -17.04 -7.42 -15.84
CA GLU A 29 -16.63 -6.66 -14.66
C GLU A 29 -17.83 -6.14 -13.85
N TYR A 30 -18.96 -5.88 -14.48
CA TYR A 30 -20.20 -5.56 -13.76
C TYR A 30 -20.66 -6.77 -12.94
N PHE A 31 -20.66 -7.96 -13.55
CA PHE A 31 -20.94 -9.19 -12.84
C PHE A 31 -19.97 -9.39 -11.67
N ASN A 32 -18.65 -9.28 -11.92
CA ASN A 32 -17.63 -9.42 -10.88
C ASN A 32 -17.88 -8.46 -9.71
N LEU A 33 -18.14 -7.17 -10.00
CA LEU A 33 -18.42 -6.17 -8.97
C LEU A 33 -19.58 -6.63 -8.07
N PHE A 34 -20.74 -6.94 -8.62
CA PHE A 34 -21.90 -7.29 -7.81
C PHE A 34 -21.76 -8.66 -7.14
N PHE A 35 -21.21 -9.65 -7.83
CA PHE A 35 -20.96 -10.98 -7.27
C PHE A 35 -20.06 -10.93 -6.05
N TYR A 36 -18.88 -10.30 -6.17
CA TYR A 36 -17.93 -10.21 -5.05
C TYR A 36 -18.45 -9.31 -3.92
N LYS A 37 -19.29 -8.31 -4.21
CA LYS A 37 -19.96 -7.51 -3.18
C LYS A 37 -20.98 -8.33 -2.40
N ILE A 38 -21.82 -9.09 -3.09
CA ILE A 38 -22.80 -9.99 -2.45
C ILE A 38 -22.06 -11.04 -1.62
N ALA A 39 -21.02 -11.68 -2.19
CA ALA A 39 -20.19 -12.65 -1.46
C ALA A 39 -19.57 -12.02 -0.21
N TYR A 40 -19.04 -10.79 -0.30
CA TYR A 40 -18.50 -10.07 0.85
C TYR A 40 -19.57 -9.79 1.92
N TYR A 41 -20.74 -9.23 1.54
CA TYR A 41 -21.81 -8.94 2.50
C TYR A 41 -22.34 -10.22 3.14
N PHE A 42 -22.44 -11.30 2.36
CA PHE A 42 -22.81 -12.60 2.88
C PHE A 42 -21.78 -13.07 3.92
N LEU A 43 -20.50 -13.16 3.56
CA LEU A 43 -19.46 -13.75 4.42
C LEU A 43 -19.16 -12.92 5.68
N PHE A 44 -19.16 -11.59 5.58
CA PHE A 44 -18.69 -10.71 6.66
C PHE A 44 -19.81 -9.98 7.43
N ILE A 45 -21.06 -10.07 6.96
CA ILE A 45 -22.21 -9.45 7.63
C ILE A 45 -23.28 -10.49 7.92
N LEU A 46 -23.84 -11.11 6.88
CA LEU A 46 -24.99 -12.00 7.05
C LEU A 46 -24.61 -13.31 7.78
N LEU A 47 -23.54 -13.97 7.36
CA LEU A 47 -23.11 -15.25 7.90
C LEU A 47 -22.79 -15.18 9.41
N PRO A 48 -22.02 -14.19 9.91
CA PRO A 48 -21.82 -14.01 11.35
C PRO A 48 -23.14 -13.79 12.11
N LEU A 49 -24.05 -12.98 11.57
CA LEU A 49 -25.36 -12.71 12.20
C LEU A 49 -26.30 -13.93 12.19
N LEU A 50 -26.12 -14.87 11.26
CA LEU A 50 -26.92 -16.09 11.19
C LEU A 50 -26.42 -17.19 12.12
N ILE A 51 -25.11 -17.29 12.34
CA ILE A 51 -24.49 -18.43 13.03
C ILE A 51 -24.07 -18.09 14.46
N MET A 52 -23.70 -16.83 14.73
CA MET A 52 -23.22 -16.43 16.05
C MET A 52 -24.39 -15.95 16.91
N ASP A 53 -24.42 -16.40 18.17
CA ASP A 53 -25.33 -15.88 19.18
C ASP A 53 -24.81 -14.53 19.71
N ILE A 54 -24.98 -13.48 18.89
CA ILE A 54 -24.54 -12.12 19.17
C ILE A 54 -25.67 -11.12 18.94
N THR A 55 -25.69 -10.10 19.79
CA THR A 55 -26.57 -8.95 19.60
C THR A 55 -26.06 -8.03 18.48
N TRP A 56 -26.97 -7.25 17.89
CA TRP A 56 -26.65 -6.34 16.78
C TRP A 56 -25.54 -5.33 17.12
N TRP A 57 -25.45 -4.87 18.38
CA TRP A 57 -24.41 -3.91 18.80
C TRP A 57 -23.05 -4.59 18.96
N GLN A 58 -22.99 -5.83 19.45
CA GLN A 58 -21.75 -6.62 19.50
C GLN A 58 -21.21 -6.85 18.09
N PHE A 59 -22.10 -7.17 17.14
CA PHE A 59 -21.74 -7.27 15.73
C PHE A 59 -21.15 -5.96 15.19
N ILE A 60 -21.81 -4.81 15.42
CA ILE A 60 -21.30 -3.52 14.94
C ILE A 60 -19.92 -3.22 15.51
N ILE A 61 -19.70 -3.43 16.81
CA ILE A 61 -18.38 -3.22 17.43
C ILE A 61 -17.34 -4.12 16.78
N GLY A 62 -17.61 -5.42 16.65
CA GLY A 62 -16.70 -6.37 16.04
C GLY A 62 -16.39 -6.03 14.57
N PHE A 63 -17.41 -5.69 13.80
CA PHE A 63 -17.28 -5.30 12.40
C PHE A 63 -16.44 -4.02 12.26
N LEU A 64 -16.72 -2.98 13.05
CA LEU A 64 -15.95 -1.74 13.01
C LEU A 64 -14.50 -1.95 13.47
N ALA A 65 -14.27 -2.76 14.51
CA ALA A 65 -12.93 -3.10 14.98
C ALA A 65 -12.13 -3.84 13.88
N MET A 66 -12.74 -4.82 13.21
CA MET A 66 -12.13 -5.52 12.08
C MET A 66 -11.78 -4.54 10.94
N GLN A 67 -12.71 -3.68 10.56
CA GLN A 67 -12.52 -2.70 9.48
C GLN A 67 -11.45 -1.64 9.78
N PHE A 68 -11.37 -1.23 11.05
CA PHE A 68 -10.37 -0.31 11.56
C PHE A 68 -8.99 -0.99 11.54
N SER A 69 -8.85 -2.17 12.13
CA SER A 69 -7.60 -2.92 12.17
C SER A 69 -7.06 -3.21 10.77
N GLN A 70 -7.91 -3.67 9.84
CA GLN A 70 -7.49 -3.89 8.46
C GLN A 70 -7.03 -2.59 7.77
N GLY A 71 -7.78 -1.50 7.96
CA GLY A 71 -7.44 -0.20 7.39
C GLY A 71 -6.14 0.38 7.95
N LEU A 72 -5.94 0.26 9.27
CA LEU A 72 -4.75 0.73 9.96
C LEU A 72 -3.51 -0.06 9.54
N VAL A 73 -3.59 -1.40 9.55
CA VAL A 73 -2.47 -2.26 9.15
C VAL A 73 -2.10 -2.00 7.69
N LEU A 74 -3.06 -2.04 6.78
CA LEU A 74 -2.80 -1.79 5.36
C LEU A 74 -2.24 -0.38 5.13
N GLY A 75 -2.84 0.63 5.78
CA GLY A 75 -2.38 2.01 5.70
C GLY A 75 -0.93 2.14 6.16
N LEU A 76 -0.59 1.62 7.34
CA LEU A 76 0.77 1.74 7.86
C LEU A 76 1.77 1.00 6.97
N ILE A 77 1.55 -0.27 6.64
CA ILE A 77 2.50 -1.08 5.86
C ILE A 77 2.83 -0.44 4.51
N PHE A 78 1.83 0.05 3.77
CA PHE A 78 2.08 0.71 2.48
C PHE A 78 2.78 2.06 2.64
N GLN A 79 2.49 2.82 3.70
CA GLN A 79 3.13 4.11 3.93
C GLN A 79 4.61 3.96 4.32
N LEU A 80 4.98 2.88 5.03
CA LEU A 80 6.37 2.59 5.37
C LEU A 80 7.26 2.36 4.15
N ALA A 81 6.67 2.08 3.00
CA ALA A 81 7.39 1.87 1.75
C ALA A 81 7.69 3.15 0.98
N HIS A 82 6.99 4.25 1.24
CA HIS A 82 7.09 5.45 0.38
C HIS A 82 7.22 6.75 1.17
N VAL A 83 6.74 6.80 2.41
CA VAL A 83 6.69 8.01 3.23
C VAL A 83 7.56 7.81 4.46
N VAL A 84 8.87 7.70 4.26
CA VAL A 84 9.87 7.55 5.32
C VAL A 84 11.07 8.43 5.01
N GLU A 85 11.88 8.73 6.02
CA GLU A 85 13.15 9.45 5.82
C GLU A 85 14.00 8.77 4.74
N GLY A 86 14.56 9.57 3.83
CA GLY A 86 15.40 9.11 2.72
C GLY A 86 14.67 8.95 1.39
N THR A 87 13.34 8.78 1.37
CA THR A 87 12.59 8.75 0.11
C THR A 87 12.43 10.15 -0.48
N ASN A 88 12.43 10.22 -1.81
CA ASN A 88 12.24 11.44 -2.56
C ASN A 88 10.78 11.60 -3.02
N PHE A 89 10.35 12.85 -3.16
CA PHE A 89 9.05 13.22 -3.75
C PHE A 89 9.30 14.17 -4.92
N PRO A 90 9.85 13.66 -6.04
CA PRO A 90 10.18 14.51 -7.18
C PRO A 90 8.90 15.13 -7.76
N LEU A 91 9.00 16.40 -8.13
CA LEU A 91 7.96 17.10 -8.88
C LEU A 91 8.22 16.95 -10.37
N PRO A 92 7.16 16.92 -11.20
CA PRO A 92 7.34 16.94 -12.64
C PRO A 92 7.97 18.26 -13.10
N ASN A 93 8.58 18.23 -14.29
CA ASN A 93 9.01 19.42 -15.00
C ASN A 93 7.82 20.21 -15.59
N GLU A 94 8.09 21.29 -16.31
CA GLU A 94 7.05 22.15 -16.91
C GLU A 94 6.16 21.42 -17.94
N ASP A 95 6.65 20.31 -18.51
CA ASP A 95 5.93 19.46 -19.46
C ASP A 95 5.22 18.27 -18.77
N ASP A 96 5.01 18.32 -17.45
CA ASP A 96 4.42 17.25 -16.63
C ASP A 96 5.20 15.92 -16.63
N ASN A 97 6.51 15.95 -16.91
CA ASN A 97 7.37 14.75 -16.98
C ASN A 97 8.35 14.63 -15.81
N ILE A 98 8.65 13.38 -15.40
CA ILE A 98 9.73 13.06 -14.46
C ILE A 98 10.93 12.57 -15.26
N GLU A 99 11.97 13.39 -15.34
CA GLU A 99 13.22 13.11 -16.07
C GLU A 99 14.16 12.22 -15.25
N GLU A 100 13.80 10.94 -15.08
CA GLU A 100 14.64 9.95 -14.39
C GLU A 100 14.45 8.54 -14.99
N ALA A 101 15.52 7.75 -15.03
CA ALA A 101 15.42 6.35 -15.39
C ALA A 101 14.49 5.63 -14.41
N TRP A 102 13.46 4.92 -14.91
CA TRP A 102 12.42 4.31 -14.07
C TRP A 102 12.95 3.49 -12.90
N ALA A 103 14.01 2.68 -13.11
CA ALA A 103 14.58 1.87 -12.04
C ALA A 103 15.23 2.73 -10.95
N ALA A 104 15.97 3.78 -11.33
CA ALA A 104 16.55 4.74 -10.38
C ALA A 104 15.45 5.46 -9.59
N HIS A 105 14.36 5.82 -10.27
CA HIS A 105 13.19 6.42 -9.63
C HIS A 105 12.61 5.50 -8.55
N GLN A 106 12.38 4.21 -8.86
CA GLN A 106 11.88 3.24 -7.87
C GLN A 106 12.82 3.15 -6.65
N MET A 107 14.13 3.14 -6.86
CA MET A 107 15.12 3.09 -5.78
C MET A 107 15.11 4.34 -4.87
N ARG A 108 14.80 5.52 -5.43
CA ARG A 108 14.76 6.79 -4.68
C ARG A 108 13.43 7.04 -3.98
N THR A 109 12.33 6.53 -4.51
CA THR A 109 10.97 6.80 -3.99
C THR A 109 10.38 5.64 -3.20
N THR A 110 11.12 4.54 -3.07
CA THR A 110 10.70 3.33 -2.35
C THR A 110 11.72 2.96 -1.28
N ALA A 111 11.22 2.47 -0.15
CA ALA A 111 11.98 1.95 0.96
C ALA A 111 11.52 0.55 1.36
N ASN A 112 12.47 -0.22 1.85
CA ASN A 112 12.25 -1.51 2.50
C ASN A 112 12.22 -1.35 4.03
N PHE A 113 11.68 -2.33 4.74
CA PHE A 113 11.76 -2.36 6.20
C PHE A 113 11.82 -3.78 6.77
N ALA A 114 12.52 -3.95 7.89
CA ALA A 114 12.58 -5.19 8.66
C ALA A 114 12.81 -6.46 7.81
N VAL A 115 13.66 -6.36 6.77
CA VAL A 115 13.76 -7.38 5.71
C VAL A 115 14.36 -8.70 6.21
N GLU A 116 15.14 -8.65 7.28
CA GLU A 116 15.73 -9.81 7.94
C GLU A 116 14.81 -10.44 8.99
N ASN A 117 13.68 -9.79 9.32
CA ASN A 117 12.72 -10.32 10.28
C ASN A 117 11.72 -11.25 9.58
N LYS A 118 11.89 -12.56 9.78
CA LYS A 118 11.04 -13.60 9.18
C LYS A 118 9.57 -13.50 9.60
N THR A 119 9.32 -13.16 10.86
CA THR A 119 7.95 -13.01 11.39
C THR A 119 7.23 -11.86 10.71
N ILE A 120 7.87 -10.69 10.62
CA ILE A 120 7.30 -9.53 9.91
C ILE A 120 7.12 -9.85 8.43
N SER A 121 8.10 -10.49 7.80
CA SER A 121 8.04 -10.85 6.38
C SER A 121 6.88 -11.81 6.08
N PHE A 122 6.60 -12.77 6.97
CA PHE A 122 5.47 -13.67 6.87
C PHE A 122 4.13 -12.92 6.96
N PHE A 123 3.94 -12.10 8.00
CA PHE A 123 2.70 -11.33 8.18
C PHE A 123 2.48 -10.27 7.09
N CYS A 124 3.56 -9.71 6.54
CA CYS A 124 3.49 -8.75 5.44
C CYS A 124 3.32 -9.42 4.07
N GLY A 125 3.47 -10.75 3.95
CA GLY A 125 3.44 -11.44 2.66
C GLY A 125 4.46 -10.88 1.65
N GLY A 126 5.64 -10.46 2.12
CA GLY A 126 6.68 -9.84 1.30
C GLY A 126 6.51 -8.34 1.02
N LEU A 127 5.45 -7.68 1.52
CA LEU A 127 5.23 -6.23 1.35
C LEU A 127 6.28 -5.34 2.05
N ASN A 128 7.21 -5.92 2.79
CA ASN A 128 8.32 -5.23 3.43
C ASN A 128 9.58 -5.12 2.54
N ARG A 129 9.52 -5.70 1.33
CA ARG A 129 10.53 -5.67 0.25
C ARG A 129 9.94 -5.03 -1.01
N GLN A 130 9.58 -3.75 -0.91
CA GLN A 130 8.90 -3.02 -1.99
C GLN A 130 9.83 -2.58 -3.10
N ILE A 131 11.11 -2.36 -2.81
CA ILE A 131 12.10 -2.06 -3.86
C ILE A 131 12.12 -3.22 -4.87
N GLU A 132 12.22 -4.46 -4.40
CA GLU A 132 12.20 -5.64 -5.25
C GLU A 132 10.85 -5.85 -5.93
N HIS A 133 9.74 -5.57 -5.23
CA HIS A 133 8.41 -5.65 -5.81
C HIS A 133 8.24 -4.71 -7.01
N HIS A 134 8.70 -3.46 -6.88
CA HIS A 134 8.59 -2.49 -7.96
C HIS A 134 9.53 -2.78 -9.10
N LEU A 135 10.77 -3.20 -8.84
CA LEU A 135 11.73 -3.55 -9.88
C LEU A 135 11.35 -4.84 -10.62
N PHE A 136 10.78 -5.82 -9.92
CA PHE A 136 10.49 -7.15 -10.46
C PHE A 136 9.06 -7.62 -10.13
N PRO A 137 8.01 -6.90 -10.57
CA PRO A 137 6.63 -7.14 -10.14
C PRO A 137 6.05 -8.47 -10.59
N LYS A 138 6.72 -9.16 -11.53
CA LYS A 138 6.32 -10.48 -12.05
C LYS A 138 6.98 -11.65 -11.31
N ILE A 139 7.88 -11.38 -10.37
CA ILE A 139 8.60 -12.42 -9.61
C ILE A 139 7.88 -12.66 -8.28
N CYS A 140 7.76 -13.92 -7.88
CA CYS A 140 7.18 -14.27 -6.58
C CYS A 140 8.02 -13.72 -5.43
N HIS A 141 7.35 -13.15 -4.42
CA HIS A 141 8.00 -12.49 -3.28
C HIS A 141 8.94 -13.39 -2.47
N ILE A 142 8.80 -14.72 -2.57
CA ILE A 142 9.71 -15.69 -1.93
C ILE A 142 11.16 -15.53 -2.42
N HIS A 143 11.37 -14.98 -3.61
CA HIS A 143 12.69 -14.76 -4.20
C HIS A 143 13.29 -13.39 -3.84
N TYR A 144 12.49 -12.48 -3.29
CA TYR A 144 12.95 -11.12 -2.94
C TYR A 144 14.11 -11.09 -1.93
N PRO A 145 14.25 -12.03 -0.97
CA PRO A 145 15.43 -12.07 -0.11
C PRO A 145 16.76 -12.20 -0.86
N GLU A 146 16.82 -13.08 -1.86
CA GLU A 146 18.03 -13.27 -2.66
C GLU A 146 18.20 -12.16 -3.70
N ILE A 147 17.11 -11.72 -4.33
CA ILE A 147 17.12 -10.61 -5.27
C ILE A 147 17.59 -9.32 -4.58
N GLY A 148 17.15 -9.04 -3.35
CA GLY A 148 17.55 -7.84 -2.62
C GLY A 148 19.04 -7.76 -2.34
N LYS A 149 19.74 -8.91 -2.23
CA LYS A 149 21.21 -8.92 -2.13
C LYS A 149 21.86 -8.42 -3.42
N ILE A 150 21.35 -8.90 -4.57
CA ILE A 150 21.81 -8.49 -5.90
C ILE A 150 21.51 -7.01 -6.13
N VAL A 151 20.26 -6.59 -5.89
CA VAL A 151 19.82 -5.19 -6.05
C VAL A 151 20.64 -4.24 -5.18
N ARG A 152 20.92 -4.59 -3.92
CA ARG A 152 21.76 -3.77 -3.04
C ARG A 152 23.18 -3.63 -3.58
N GLN A 153 23.77 -4.72 -4.08
CA GLN A 153 25.11 -4.70 -4.66
C GLN A 153 25.15 -3.82 -5.93
N THR A 154 24.20 -4.01 -6.83
CA THR A 154 24.07 -3.20 -8.05
C THR A 154 23.79 -1.72 -7.73
N ALA A 155 22.94 -1.43 -6.74
CA ALA A 155 22.68 -0.05 -6.33
C ALA A 155 23.98 0.66 -5.90
N LYS A 156 24.88 -0.04 -5.21
CA LYS A 156 26.20 0.48 -4.84
C LYS A 156 27.09 0.76 -6.05
N GLU A 157 27.09 -0.12 -7.05
CA GLU A 157 27.86 0.03 -8.29
C GLU A 157 27.42 1.26 -9.12
N PHE A 158 26.12 1.56 -9.11
CA PHE A 158 25.53 2.67 -9.86
C PHE A 158 25.27 3.92 -8.99
N TYR A 159 25.78 3.96 -7.76
CA TYR A 159 25.60 5.08 -6.82
C TYR A 159 24.12 5.45 -6.57
N LEU A 160 23.25 4.45 -6.55
CA LEU A 160 21.83 4.57 -6.22
C LEU A 160 21.56 4.23 -4.75
N PRO A 161 20.57 4.88 -4.11
CA PRO A 161 20.22 4.54 -2.74
C PRO A 161 19.50 3.18 -2.69
N TYR A 162 19.79 2.40 -1.65
CA TYR A 162 18.97 1.25 -1.27
C TYR A 162 18.40 1.57 0.12
N ILE A 163 17.20 2.16 0.15
CA ILE A 163 16.62 2.71 1.37
C ILE A 163 15.99 1.56 2.17
N GLU A 164 16.48 1.33 3.38
CA GLU A 164 15.95 0.28 4.24
C GLU A 164 15.97 0.69 5.71
N ASN A 165 14.84 0.48 6.39
CA ASN A 165 14.76 0.55 7.85
C ASN A 165 15.01 -0.83 8.46
N PRO A 166 16.02 -1.01 9.34
CA PRO A 166 16.37 -2.35 9.88
C PRO A 166 15.25 -3.02 10.68
N THR A 167 14.36 -2.25 11.30
CA THR A 167 13.25 -2.75 12.11
C THR A 167 11.95 -2.03 11.77
N LEU A 168 10.81 -2.66 12.09
CA LEU A 168 9.49 -2.03 11.95
C LEU A 168 9.35 -0.77 12.82
N SER A 169 9.92 -0.78 14.03
CA SER A 169 9.86 0.37 14.93
C SER A 169 10.62 1.58 14.38
N LEU A 170 11.78 1.36 13.75
CA LEU A 170 12.53 2.41 13.08
C LEU A 170 11.78 2.94 11.86
N ALA A 171 11.17 2.06 11.06
CA ALA A 171 10.33 2.46 9.93
C ALA A 171 9.15 3.33 10.38
N LEU A 172 8.43 2.94 11.43
CA LEU A 172 7.33 3.73 12.01
C LEU A 172 7.80 5.09 12.51
N ARG A 173 8.95 5.14 13.20
CA ARG A 173 9.52 6.39 13.70
C ARG A 173 9.95 7.32 12.56
N SER A 174 10.55 6.75 11.52
CA SER A 174 10.94 7.43 10.30
C SER A 174 9.72 8.02 9.57
N HIS A 175 8.65 7.23 9.42
CA HIS A 175 7.38 7.68 8.86
C HIS A 175 6.77 8.84 9.66
N TYR A 176 6.72 8.73 10.99
CA TYR A 176 6.21 9.80 11.84
C TYR A 176 7.00 11.11 11.68
N ARG A 177 8.34 11.04 11.60
CA ARG A 177 9.18 12.22 11.36
C ARG A 177 8.91 12.84 9.99
N MET A 178 8.76 12.02 8.96
CA MET A 178 8.42 12.48 7.61
C MET A 178 7.06 13.19 7.61
N LEU A 179 6.02 12.62 8.23
CA LEU A 179 4.72 13.29 8.38
C LEU A 179 4.83 14.64 9.11
N LYS A 180 5.62 14.71 10.19
CA LYS A 180 5.85 15.96 10.92
C LYS A 180 6.56 17.00 10.06
N LYS A 181 7.57 16.59 9.27
CA LYS A 181 8.29 17.46 8.33
C LYS A 181 7.34 18.01 7.27
N LEU A 182 6.66 17.13 6.53
CA LEU A 182 5.73 17.51 5.46
C LEU A 182 4.58 18.38 6.00
N GLY A 183 4.04 18.04 7.17
CA GLY A 183 2.99 18.84 7.82
C GLY A 183 3.46 20.25 8.21
N LYS A 184 4.71 20.39 8.70
CA LYS A 184 5.29 21.70 9.02
C LYS A 184 5.53 22.53 7.76
N GLU A 185 6.11 21.93 6.72
CA GLU A 185 6.36 22.59 5.43
C GLU A 185 5.04 23.08 4.80
N ALA A 186 4.00 22.25 4.80
CA ALA A 186 2.68 22.63 4.30
C ALA A 186 2.03 23.77 5.09
N TYR A 187 2.32 23.91 6.40
CA TYR A 187 1.83 25.04 7.19
C TYR A 187 2.60 26.33 6.90
N LEU A 188 3.92 26.24 6.65
CA LEU A 188 4.77 27.39 6.33
C LEU A 188 4.62 27.88 4.89
N ALA A 189 4.15 27.04 3.98
CA ALA A 189 3.89 27.40 2.58
C ALA A 189 2.54 28.13 2.37
N LYS A 190 1.77 28.34 3.43
CA LYS A 190 0.56 29.17 3.45
C LYS A 190 0.89 30.57 3.98
#